data_AF-A0A1V0TUW8-F1
#
_entry.id   AF-A0A1V0TUW8-F1
#
_cell.length_a   1.000
_cell.length_b   1.000
_cell.length_c   1.000
_cell.angle_alpha   90.00
_cell.angle_beta   90.00
_cell.angle_gamma   90.00
#
_symmetry.space_group_name_H-M   'P 1'
#
loop_
_entity.id
_entity.type
_entity.pdbx_description
1 polymer ?
#
loop_
_entity_poly.entity_id
_entity_poly.type
_entity_poly.pdbx_seq_one_letter_code
_entity_poly.pdbx_strand_id
1 'polypeptide(L)'
;MPAFIRRRSGSRPRLAPELDDTALGKVRRRVLTCWDRGALDTAVMALLGQVIDEAGKDWDRKAHRLEVLAQAAGRALPGIWREHKPRDPNALLLHAWSEIIQARQQEAPGDLSAVRDTCRFAAELVPEDPTPWTLHLAALRLERRPTRELSPIWREIKARDPWNREAHLQALAYLSPEECGSSVLVLDLLDGIRAEMPTDAPTAALELTAIVRNHQRAVAVGGLMALGAAEIWRRADVVRTLDQAAQDWPTPGFLKHAAALADLNLLAYALLKSTRPTDAGVALRATGGVGTPWPWSMDGDPLERYSHFYGRHRTVK
;
A
#
# COMPACT_ATOMS: atom_id res chain seq x y z
N MET A 1 25.09 -14.11 -24.87
CA MET A 1 24.94 -15.03 -23.72
C MET A 1 23.64 -14.68 -23.01
N PRO A 2 22.56 -15.48 -23.09
CA PRO A 2 21.34 -15.18 -22.36
C PRO A 2 21.59 -15.43 -20.87
N ALA A 3 21.37 -14.41 -20.04
CA ALA A 3 21.43 -14.53 -18.59
C ALA A 3 20.26 -15.40 -18.12
N PHE A 4 20.55 -16.65 -17.77
CA PHE A 4 19.58 -17.52 -17.11
C PHE A 4 19.18 -16.91 -15.77
N ILE A 5 17.96 -16.39 -15.68
CA ILE A 5 17.33 -16.02 -14.41
C ILE A 5 17.19 -17.31 -13.60
N ARG A 6 18.13 -17.51 -12.68
CA ARG A 6 18.18 -18.65 -11.79
C ARG A 6 16.91 -18.61 -10.91
N ARG A 7 15.95 -19.50 -11.17
CA ARG A 7 14.79 -19.75 -10.28
C ARG A 7 15.34 -19.98 -8.87
N ARG A 8 15.19 -19.01 -7.97
CA ARG A 8 15.48 -19.21 -6.55
C ARG A 8 14.55 -20.32 -6.06
N SER A 9 15.13 -21.42 -5.59
CA SER A 9 14.42 -22.41 -4.76
C SER A 9 13.58 -21.65 -3.72
N GLY A 10 12.28 -21.94 -3.68
CA GLY A 10 11.28 -21.15 -2.95
C GLY A 10 11.75 -20.82 -1.53
N SER A 11 11.93 -19.53 -1.25
CA SER A 11 12.43 -19.07 0.04
C SER A 11 11.44 -19.43 1.15
N ARG A 12 11.94 -19.59 2.38
CA ARG A 12 11.09 -19.79 3.55
C ARG A 12 10.08 -18.62 3.63
N PRO A 13 8.78 -18.89 3.84
CA PRO A 13 7.77 -17.86 4.04
C PRO A 13 8.23 -16.82 5.07
N ARG A 14 8.08 -15.54 4.73
CA ARG A 14 8.40 -14.41 5.60
C ARG A 14 7.51 -13.22 5.31
N LEU A 15 7.35 -12.33 6.29
CA LEU A 15 6.82 -10.99 6.06
C LEU A 15 7.99 -10.04 5.78
N ALA A 16 7.87 -9.23 4.73
CA ALA A 16 8.87 -8.22 4.39
C ALA A 16 8.15 -6.92 4.01
N PRO A 17 8.16 -5.88 4.87
CA PRO A 17 7.54 -4.59 4.55
C PRO A 17 8.08 -3.96 3.26
N GLU A 18 9.37 -4.19 2.96
CA GLU A 18 10.04 -3.74 1.73
C GLU A 18 9.67 -4.54 0.48
N LEU A 19 8.86 -5.59 0.60
CA LEU A 19 8.49 -6.50 -0.48
C LEU A 19 9.74 -7.08 -1.18
N ASP A 20 9.93 -6.80 -2.47
CA ASP A 20 11.09 -7.19 -3.27
C ASP A 20 12.12 -6.05 -3.46
N ASP A 21 11.90 -4.87 -2.88
CA ASP A 21 12.85 -3.77 -2.90
C ASP A 21 14.03 -4.03 -1.95
N THR A 22 15.05 -4.70 -2.49
CA THR A 22 16.24 -5.05 -1.72
C THR A 22 17.07 -3.85 -1.25
N ALA A 23 17.01 -2.71 -1.96
CA ALA A 23 17.72 -1.50 -1.57
C ALA A 23 17.05 -0.90 -0.33
N LEU A 24 15.72 -0.76 -0.39
CA LEU A 24 14.88 -0.35 0.74
C LEU A 24 15.09 -1.27 1.96
N GLY A 25 15.09 -2.59 1.77
CA GLY A 25 15.31 -3.56 2.86
C GLY A 25 16.68 -3.45 3.53
N LYS A 26 17.73 -3.02 2.81
CA LYS A 26 19.05 -2.74 3.40
C LYS A 26 19.01 -1.48 4.25
N VAL A 27 18.46 -0.38 3.73
CA VAL A 27 18.36 0.90 4.45
C VAL A 27 17.45 0.77 5.67
N ARG A 28 16.29 0.14 5.53
CA ARG A 28 15.36 -0.13 6.65
C ARG A 28 16.05 -0.85 7.81
N ARG A 29 16.82 -1.91 7.54
CA ARG A 29 17.57 -2.61 8.59
C ARG A 29 18.59 -1.70 9.27
N ARG A 30 19.27 -0.85 8.50
CA ARG A 30 20.23 0.11 9.07
C ARG A 30 19.54 1.12 9.99
N VAL A 31 18.38 1.64 9.59
CA VAL A 31 17.55 2.55 10.41
C VAL A 31 17.19 1.90 11.74
N LEU A 32 16.65 0.68 11.71
CA LEU A 32 16.28 -0.06 12.92
C LEU A 32 17.48 -0.28 13.86
N THR A 33 18.63 -0.73 13.32
CA THR A 33 19.83 -0.96 14.12
C THR A 33 20.43 0.33 14.71
N CYS A 34 20.31 1.46 14.03
CA CYS A 34 20.80 2.74 14.53
C CYS A 34 19.93 3.27 15.67
N TRP A 35 18.62 3.07 15.59
CA TRP A 35 17.69 3.43 16.65
C TRP A 35 17.99 2.69 17.96
N ASP A 36 18.27 1.39 17.88
CA ASP A 36 18.62 0.55 19.04
C ASP A 36 19.88 1.03 19.78
N ARG A 37 20.76 1.78 19.10
CA ARG A 37 22.03 2.29 19.66
C ARG A 37 21.97 3.73 20.13
N GLY A 38 20.83 4.42 19.98
CA GLY A 38 20.65 5.81 20.42
C GLY A 38 21.50 6.85 19.66
N ALA A 39 22.03 6.50 18.48
CA ALA A 39 22.91 7.38 17.70
C ALA A 39 22.35 7.57 16.28
N LEU A 40 21.92 8.80 15.98
CA LEU A 40 21.49 9.20 14.64
C LEU A 40 22.70 9.74 13.89
N ASP A 41 23.35 8.87 13.11
CA ASP A 41 24.49 9.26 12.30
C ASP A 41 24.01 9.91 10.99
N THR A 42 24.63 11.04 10.63
CA THR A 42 24.58 11.67 9.30
C THR A 42 24.62 10.69 8.14
N ALA A 43 25.36 9.59 8.27
CA ALA A 43 25.41 8.52 7.27
C ALA A 43 24.05 7.84 7.05
N VAL A 44 23.23 7.64 8.08
CA VAL A 44 21.90 7.03 7.96
C VAL A 44 20.93 7.97 7.23
N MET A 45 20.96 9.26 7.56
CA MET A 45 20.17 10.27 6.85
C MET A 45 20.56 10.35 5.37
N ALA A 46 21.85 10.26 5.05
CA ALA A 46 22.31 10.20 3.66
C ALA A 46 21.79 8.95 2.92
N LEU A 47 21.83 7.77 3.56
CA LEU A 47 21.29 6.53 2.99
C LEU A 47 19.77 6.60 2.77
N LEU A 48 19.04 7.21 3.70
CA LEU A 48 17.60 7.46 3.56
C LEU A 48 17.31 8.36 2.36
N GLY A 49 17.99 9.50 2.25
CA GLY A 49 17.82 10.42 1.12
C GLY A 49 18.13 9.72 -0.21
N GLN A 50 19.26 9.02 -0.29
CA GLN A 50 19.67 8.31 -1.49
C GLN A 50 18.63 7.28 -1.94
N VAL A 51 18.14 6.40 -1.04
CA VAL A 51 17.17 5.38 -1.45
C VAL A 51 15.83 5.99 -1.84
N ILE A 52 15.43 7.12 -1.28
CA ILE A 52 14.22 7.82 -1.71
C ILE A 52 14.43 8.43 -3.11
N ASP A 53 15.55 9.10 -3.34
CA ASP A 53 15.88 9.77 -4.61
C ASP A 53 16.10 8.80 -5.77
N GLU A 54 16.62 7.60 -5.49
CA GLU A 54 16.80 6.52 -6.49
C GLU A 54 15.49 6.06 -7.14
N ALA A 55 14.33 6.33 -6.54
CA ALA A 55 13.04 6.07 -7.18
C ALA A 55 12.79 7.02 -8.38
N GLY A 56 13.45 8.17 -8.43
CA GLY A 56 13.26 9.17 -9.48
C GLY A 56 11.80 9.60 -9.60
N LYS A 57 11.21 9.36 -10.78
CA LYS A 57 9.79 9.63 -11.08
C LYS A 57 8.89 8.41 -10.97
N ASP A 58 9.39 7.28 -10.47
CA ASP A 58 8.54 6.14 -10.08
C ASP A 58 7.84 6.50 -8.77
N TRP A 59 6.73 7.22 -8.89
CA TRP A 59 6.00 7.79 -7.75
C TRP A 59 5.41 6.73 -6.84
N ASP A 60 4.97 5.59 -7.39
CA ASP A 60 4.49 4.46 -6.60
C ASP A 60 5.63 3.88 -5.75
N ARG A 61 6.81 3.68 -6.33
CA ARG A 61 7.99 3.23 -5.58
C ARG A 61 8.46 4.24 -4.56
N LYS A 62 8.43 5.53 -4.88
CA LYS A 62 8.79 6.60 -3.94
C LYS A 62 7.84 6.60 -2.73
N ALA A 63 6.54 6.52 -2.98
CA ALA A 63 5.51 6.41 -1.95
C ALA A 63 5.72 5.18 -1.05
N HIS A 64 5.93 4.00 -1.65
CA HIS A 64 6.18 2.76 -0.92
C HIS A 64 7.44 2.85 -0.04
N ARG A 65 8.55 3.38 -0.59
CA ARG A 65 9.79 3.58 0.16
C ARG A 65 9.60 4.51 1.35
N LEU A 66 8.94 5.64 1.14
CA LEU A 66 8.64 6.60 2.22
C LEU A 66 7.77 5.96 3.31
N GLU A 67 6.73 5.22 2.94
CA GLU A 67 5.87 4.52 3.90
C GLU A 67 6.66 3.55 4.79
N VAL A 68 7.45 2.67 4.16
CA VAL A 68 8.24 1.65 4.86
C VAL A 68 9.31 2.27 5.75
N LEU A 69 9.95 3.33 5.28
CA LEU A 69 10.97 4.06 6.05
C LEU A 69 10.34 4.84 7.20
N ALA A 70 9.18 5.48 7.01
CA ALA A 70 8.47 6.20 8.07
C ALA A 70 8.05 5.27 9.21
N GLN A 71 7.55 4.07 8.87
CA GLN A 71 7.25 3.02 9.87
C GLN A 71 8.51 2.60 10.66
N ALA A 72 9.66 2.48 10.00
CA ALA A 72 10.90 2.05 10.65
C ALA A 72 11.59 3.17 11.45
N ALA A 73 11.47 4.42 10.99
CA ALA A 73 12.08 5.60 11.60
C ALA A 73 11.29 6.13 12.80
N GLY A 74 10.00 5.79 12.90
CA GLY A 74 9.11 6.33 13.91
C GLY A 74 8.96 7.86 13.76
N ARG A 75 8.67 8.54 14.88
CA ARG A 75 8.41 9.99 14.89
C ARG A 75 9.66 10.84 15.03
N ALA A 76 10.62 10.39 15.82
CA ALA A 76 11.72 11.25 16.26
C ALA A 76 12.83 11.41 15.21
N LEU A 77 13.17 10.37 14.44
CA LEU A 77 14.19 10.48 13.38
C LEU A 77 13.83 11.53 12.32
N PRO A 78 12.63 11.54 11.73
CA PRO A 78 12.28 12.54 10.72
C PRO A 78 12.25 13.96 11.28
N GLY A 79 11.88 14.13 12.56
CA GLY A 79 11.96 15.41 13.27
C GLY A 79 13.40 15.96 13.33
N ILE A 80 14.34 15.13 13.78
CA ILE A 80 15.76 15.49 13.86
C ILE A 80 16.33 15.84 12.47
N TRP A 81 16.01 15.05 11.44
CA TRP A 81 16.47 15.34 10.09
C TRP A 81 15.90 16.68 9.58
N ARG A 82 14.61 16.95 9.80
CA ARG A 82 13.98 18.21 9.42
C ARG A 82 14.60 19.41 10.13
N GLU A 83 14.99 19.28 11.41
CA GLU A 83 15.69 20.36 12.14
C GLU A 83 17.05 20.70 11.53
N HIS A 84 17.83 19.69 11.13
CA HIS A 84 19.16 19.89 10.53
C HIS A 84 19.09 20.32 9.06
N LYS A 85 18.05 19.88 8.33
CA LYS A 85 17.84 20.19 6.91
C LYS A 85 16.38 20.58 6.64
N PRO A 86 15.95 21.79 7.04
CA PRO A 86 14.55 22.19 6.99
C PRO A 86 13.96 22.36 5.58
N ARG A 87 14.81 22.45 4.55
CA ARG A 87 14.40 22.57 3.14
C ARG A 87 14.66 21.30 2.33
N ASP A 88 14.99 20.19 2.98
CA ASP A 88 15.18 18.89 2.32
C ASP A 88 13.81 18.22 2.09
N PRO A 89 13.38 18.03 0.83
CA PRO A 89 12.07 17.43 0.54
C PRO A 89 11.89 16.04 1.15
N ASN A 90 12.95 15.23 1.21
CA ASN A 90 12.87 13.87 1.75
C ASN A 90 12.65 13.89 3.26
N ALA A 91 13.29 14.83 3.96
CA ALA A 91 13.06 15.02 5.40
C ALA A 91 11.62 15.46 5.69
N LEU A 92 11.10 16.42 4.90
CA LEU A 92 9.73 16.93 5.03
C LEU A 92 8.69 15.84 4.76
N LEU A 93 8.85 15.07 3.68
CA LEU A 93 7.94 13.99 3.30
C LEU A 93 7.97 12.84 4.31
N LEU A 94 9.16 12.42 4.75
CA LEU A 94 9.29 11.36 5.75
C LEU A 94 8.64 11.78 7.08
N HIS A 95 8.82 13.04 7.50
CA HIS A 95 8.17 13.58 8.68
C HIS A 95 6.63 13.59 8.54
N ALA A 96 6.11 14.14 7.44
CA ALA A 96 4.68 14.17 7.19
C ALA A 96 4.07 12.76 7.17
N TRP A 97 4.75 11.79 6.55
CA TRP A 97 4.31 10.40 6.52
C TRP A 97 4.28 9.77 7.92
N SER A 98 5.31 9.99 8.73
CA SER A 98 5.35 9.51 10.12
C SER A 98 4.20 10.09 10.95
N GLU A 99 3.89 11.38 10.82
CA GLU A 99 2.73 11.97 11.53
C GLU A 99 1.40 11.34 11.07
N ILE A 100 1.23 11.08 9.76
CA ILE A 100 0.04 10.39 9.23
C ILE A 100 -0.08 8.96 9.78
N ILE A 101 1.02 8.20 9.87
CA ILE A 101 1.00 6.85 10.46
C ILE A 101 0.59 6.91 11.93
N GLN A 102 1.11 7.86 12.71
CA GLN A 102 0.75 8.02 14.12
C GLN A 102 -0.71 8.45 14.29
N ALA A 103 -1.19 9.37 13.44
CA ALA A 103 -2.58 9.81 13.45
C ALA A 103 -3.55 8.67 13.13
N ARG A 104 -3.20 7.76 12.20
CA ARG A 104 -4.00 6.55 11.87
C ARG A 104 -4.16 5.58 13.04
N GLN A 105 -3.29 5.63 14.04
CA GLN A 105 -3.37 4.76 15.23
C GLN A 105 -4.26 5.34 16.33
N GLN A 106 -4.72 6.58 16.18
CA GLN A 106 -5.57 7.27 17.15
C GLN A 106 -7.04 7.14 16.75
N GLU A 107 -7.93 7.01 17.74
CA GLU A 107 -9.39 6.96 17.49
C GLU A 107 -9.91 8.30 16.94
N ALA A 108 -9.32 9.41 17.39
CA ALA A 108 -9.63 10.76 16.93
C ALA A 108 -8.32 11.52 16.69
N PRO A 109 -7.75 11.44 15.48
CA PRO A 109 -6.57 12.23 15.15
C PRO A 109 -6.91 13.73 15.30
N GLY A 110 -6.11 14.44 16.09
CA GLY A 110 -6.27 15.88 16.32
C GLY A 110 -5.99 16.73 15.08
N ASP A 111 -5.70 18.02 15.28
CA ASP A 111 -5.38 18.94 14.17
C ASP A 111 -4.06 18.53 13.46
N LEU A 112 -4.16 18.34 12.14
CA LEU A 112 -3.04 18.01 11.25
C LEU A 112 -2.60 19.22 10.40
N SER A 113 -2.93 20.44 10.81
CA SER A 113 -2.54 21.68 10.12
C SER A 113 -1.04 21.77 9.82
N ALA A 114 -0.20 21.47 10.81
CA ALA A 114 1.25 21.45 10.63
C ALA A 114 1.71 20.42 9.57
N VAL A 115 1.01 19.29 9.43
CA VAL A 115 1.28 18.30 8.38
C VAL A 115 0.87 18.85 7.02
N ARG A 116 -0.32 19.46 6.91
CA ARG A 116 -0.77 20.10 5.66
C ARG A 116 0.16 21.22 5.21
N ASP A 117 0.67 22.01 6.15
CA ASP A 117 1.61 23.10 5.89
C ASP A 117 2.96 22.56 5.40
N THR A 118 3.46 21.50 6.06
CA THR A 118 4.66 20.77 5.62
C THR A 118 4.48 20.22 4.21
N CYS A 119 3.31 19.65 3.90
CA CYS A 119 3.01 19.12 2.58
C CYS A 119 2.96 20.22 1.50
N ARG A 120 2.35 21.38 1.78
CA ARG A 120 2.36 22.51 0.82
C ARG A 120 3.78 23.02 0.58
N PHE A 121 4.57 23.18 1.63
CA PHE A 121 5.97 23.60 1.50
C PHE A 121 6.80 22.59 0.71
N ALA A 122 6.63 21.29 0.96
CA ALA A 122 7.28 20.25 0.16
C ALA A 122 6.84 20.31 -1.32
N ALA A 123 5.56 20.56 -1.60
CA ALA A 123 5.06 20.70 -2.97
C ALA A 123 5.69 21.88 -3.72
N GLU A 124 6.04 22.97 -3.04
CA GLU A 124 6.78 24.10 -3.64
C GLU A 124 8.22 23.71 -4.02
N LEU A 125 8.86 22.84 -3.24
CA LEU A 125 10.23 22.38 -3.48
C LEU A 125 10.33 21.29 -4.55
N VAL A 126 9.31 20.44 -4.66
CA VAL A 126 9.23 19.33 -5.62
C VAL A 126 7.91 19.37 -6.40
N PRO A 127 7.71 20.37 -7.29
CA PRO A 127 6.41 20.64 -7.91
C PRO A 127 5.88 19.53 -8.81
N GLU A 128 6.74 18.64 -9.31
CA GLU A 128 6.36 17.49 -10.15
C GLU A 128 5.95 16.26 -9.33
N ASP A 129 6.30 16.21 -8.04
CA ASP A 129 6.07 15.06 -7.19
C ASP A 129 4.63 15.06 -6.66
N PRO A 130 3.84 13.98 -6.86
CA PRO A 130 2.48 13.88 -6.32
C PRO A 130 2.46 13.62 -4.81
N THR A 131 3.55 13.13 -4.22
CA THR A 131 3.61 12.65 -2.83
C THR A 131 3.18 13.68 -1.79
N PRO A 132 3.62 14.95 -1.84
CA PRO A 132 3.14 15.97 -0.90
C PRO A 132 1.62 16.12 -0.94
N TRP A 133 1.02 16.09 -2.13
CA TRP A 133 -0.43 16.19 -2.30
C TRP A 133 -1.16 14.95 -1.79
N THR A 134 -0.61 13.76 -2.02
CA THR A 134 -1.15 12.50 -1.49
C THR A 134 -1.16 12.48 0.05
N LEU A 135 -0.10 12.98 0.70
CA LEU A 135 -0.06 13.13 2.17
C LEU A 135 -1.01 14.21 2.68
N HIS A 136 -1.16 15.32 1.94
CA HIS A 136 -2.16 16.35 2.25
C HIS A 136 -3.58 15.77 2.20
N LEU A 137 -3.90 14.97 1.17
CA LEU A 137 -5.18 14.27 1.07
C LEU A 137 -5.40 13.32 2.25
N ALA A 138 -4.36 12.58 2.66
CA ALA A 138 -4.41 11.72 3.83
C ALA A 138 -4.72 12.51 5.12
N ALA A 139 -4.11 13.69 5.31
CA ALA A 139 -4.39 14.56 6.45
C ALA A 139 -5.85 15.02 6.47
N LEU A 140 -6.36 15.55 5.35
CA LEU A 140 -7.76 15.99 5.23
C LEU A 140 -8.75 14.85 5.47
N ARG A 141 -8.44 13.65 4.99
CA ARG A 141 -9.24 12.44 5.21
C ARG A 141 -9.33 12.09 6.69
N LEU A 142 -8.19 12.04 7.39
CA LEU A 142 -8.13 11.72 8.81
C LEU A 142 -8.89 12.74 9.67
N GLU A 143 -8.85 14.01 9.29
CA GLU A 143 -9.66 15.08 9.90
C GLU A 143 -11.12 15.11 9.44
N ARG A 144 -11.51 14.18 8.55
CA ARG A 144 -12.86 14.08 7.97
C ARG A 144 -13.36 15.39 7.37
N ARG A 145 -12.45 16.13 6.71
CA ARG A 145 -12.75 17.41 6.06
C ARG A 145 -13.75 17.21 4.91
N PRO A 146 -14.58 18.22 4.58
CA PRO A 146 -15.59 18.10 3.54
C PRO A 146 -14.95 17.97 2.14
N THR A 147 -15.63 17.26 1.24
CA THR A 147 -15.16 16.99 -0.14
C THR A 147 -14.66 18.23 -0.89
N ARG A 148 -15.28 19.39 -0.67
CA ARG A 148 -14.86 20.67 -1.28
C ARG A 148 -13.39 21.04 -1.02
N GLU A 149 -12.82 20.59 0.11
CA GLU A 149 -11.42 20.80 0.47
C GLU A 149 -10.50 19.73 -0.11
N LEU A 150 -11.02 18.51 -0.32
CA LEU A 150 -10.27 17.40 -0.93
C LEU A 150 -10.18 17.54 -2.46
N SER A 151 -11.22 18.06 -3.11
CA SER A 151 -11.28 18.14 -4.59
C SER A 151 -10.12 18.91 -5.23
N PRO A 152 -9.65 20.06 -4.70
CA PRO A 152 -8.46 20.72 -5.22
C PRO A 152 -7.20 19.86 -5.10
N ILE A 153 -7.02 19.18 -3.96
CA ILE A 153 -5.86 18.30 -3.73
C ILE A 153 -5.89 17.11 -4.68
N TRP A 154 -7.08 16.53 -4.89
CA TRP A 154 -7.27 15.44 -5.86
C TRP A 154 -6.88 15.86 -7.28
N ARG A 155 -7.21 17.10 -7.70
CA ARG A 155 -6.79 17.63 -9.01
C ARG A 155 -5.27 17.73 -9.13
N GLU A 156 -4.58 18.21 -8.09
CA GLU A 156 -3.12 18.28 -8.08
C GLU A 156 -2.47 16.90 -8.21
N ILE A 157 -3.03 15.88 -7.55
CA ILE A 157 -2.56 14.49 -7.67
C ILE A 157 -2.78 13.98 -9.09
N LYS A 158 -4.02 14.07 -9.61
CA LYS A 158 -4.36 13.57 -10.95
C LYS A 158 -3.56 14.26 -12.06
N ALA A 159 -3.20 15.53 -11.90
CA ALA A 159 -2.37 16.25 -12.86
C ALA A 159 -0.94 15.70 -12.97
N ARG A 160 -0.41 15.08 -11.90
CA ARG A 160 0.97 14.56 -11.83
C ARG A 160 1.05 13.06 -12.04
N ASP A 161 0.14 12.33 -11.38
CA ASP A 161 0.08 10.88 -11.39
C ASP A 161 -1.39 10.41 -11.29
N PRO A 162 -2.08 10.31 -12.45
CA PRO A 162 -3.46 9.86 -12.52
C PRO A 162 -3.73 8.49 -11.89
N TRP A 163 -2.70 7.65 -11.74
CA TRP A 163 -2.82 6.27 -11.24
C TRP A 163 -2.03 6.08 -9.95
N ASN A 164 -1.87 7.16 -9.17
CA ASN A 164 -1.18 7.12 -7.88
C ASN A 164 -1.90 6.19 -6.90
N ARG A 165 -1.28 5.07 -6.55
CA ARG A 165 -1.89 4.04 -5.70
C ARG A 165 -2.32 4.56 -4.34
N GLU A 166 -1.41 5.20 -3.61
CA GLU A 166 -1.69 5.66 -2.23
C GLU A 166 -2.83 6.67 -2.21
N ALA A 167 -2.89 7.57 -3.19
CA ALA A 167 -3.99 8.53 -3.30
C ALA A 167 -5.34 7.84 -3.52
N HIS A 168 -5.41 6.84 -4.41
CA HIS A 168 -6.65 6.08 -4.65
C HIS A 168 -7.03 5.24 -3.42
N LEU A 169 -6.07 4.73 -2.66
CA LEU A 169 -6.35 4.07 -1.38
C LEU A 169 -6.88 5.05 -0.33
N GLN A 170 -6.40 6.31 -0.29
CA GLN A 170 -6.97 7.35 0.55
C GLN A 170 -8.40 7.69 0.13
N ALA A 171 -8.64 7.87 -1.17
CA ALA A 171 -9.98 8.15 -1.69
C ALA A 171 -10.95 7.01 -1.39
N LEU A 172 -10.53 5.75 -1.62
CA LEU A 172 -11.31 4.57 -1.31
C LEU A 172 -11.69 4.51 0.17
N ALA A 173 -10.75 4.83 1.07
CA ALA A 173 -11.04 4.87 2.50
C ALA A 173 -11.97 6.03 2.88
N TYR A 174 -11.71 7.25 2.40
CA TYR A 174 -12.56 8.41 2.69
C TYR A 174 -14.02 8.20 2.28
N LEU A 175 -14.23 7.63 1.08
CA LEU A 175 -15.54 7.39 0.51
C LEU A 175 -16.24 6.14 1.06
N SER A 176 -15.57 5.36 1.92
CA SER A 176 -16.14 4.14 2.46
C SER A 176 -17.16 4.40 3.58
N PRO A 177 -18.08 3.44 3.83
CA PRO A 177 -19.04 3.52 4.96
C PRO A 177 -18.39 3.69 6.34
N GLU A 178 -17.15 3.20 6.50
CA GLU A 178 -16.40 3.26 7.75
C GLU A 178 -15.89 4.67 8.07
N GLU A 179 -15.72 5.52 7.06
CA GLU A 179 -15.24 6.90 7.22
C GLU A 179 -16.33 7.91 6.85
N CYS A 180 -16.22 8.59 5.72
CA CYS A 180 -17.06 9.75 5.40
C CYS A 180 -18.11 9.47 4.32
N GLY A 181 -18.18 8.25 3.80
CA GLY A 181 -18.99 7.95 2.62
C GLY A 181 -19.93 6.76 2.77
N SER A 182 -20.12 6.02 1.67
CA SER A 182 -21.08 4.94 1.58
C SER A 182 -20.66 3.92 0.53
N SER A 183 -21.28 2.74 0.54
CA SER A 183 -21.00 1.70 -0.45
C SER A 183 -21.30 2.17 -1.88
N VAL A 184 -22.27 3.08 -2.06
CA VAL A 184 -22.60 3.66 -3.37
C VAL A 184 -21.45 4.54 -3.87
N LEU A 185 -20.90 5.41 -3.01
CA LEU A 185 -19.77 6.25 -3.38
C LEU A 185 -18.50 5.46 -3.70
N VAL A 186 -18.29 4.33 -3.03
CA VAL A 186 -17.22 3.38 -3.39
C VAL A 186 -17.44 2.78 -4.77
N LEU A 187 -18.67 2.38 -5.10
CA LEU A 187 -18.99 1.85 -6.43
C LEU A 187 -18.79 2.92 -7.50
N ASP A 188 -19.26 4.14 -7.28
CA ASP A 188 -19.08 5.26 -8.22
C ASP A 188 -17.59 5.54 -8.48
N LEU A 189 -16.74 5.50 -7.44
CA LEU A 189 -15.29 5.61 -7.58
C LEU A 189 -14.72 4.51 -8.47
N LEU A 190 -15.10 3.25 -8.21
CA LEU A 190 -14.59 2.10 -8.96
C LEU A 190 -15.04 2.10 -10.41
N ASP A 191 -16.29 2.49 -10.68
CA ASP A 191 -16.83 2.61 -12.03
C ASP A 191 -16.09 3.68 -12.84
N GLY A 192 -15.77 4.82 -12.22
CA GLY A 192 -14.94 5.86 -12.84
C GLY A 192 -13.52 5.39 -13.17
N ILE A 193 -12.93 4.52 -12.35
CA ILE A 193 -11.56 4.01 -12.54
C ILE A 193 -11.52 2.91 -13.62
N ARG A 194 -12.48 1.98 -13.60
CA ARG A 194 -12.54 0.84 -14.54
C ARG A 194 -12.48 1.26 -16.01
N ALA A 195 -13.07 2.40 -16.36
CA ALA A 195 -13.19 2.86 -17.73
C ALA A 195 -11.84 3.29 -18.36
N GLU A 196 -10.91 3.78 -17.55
CA GLU A 196 -9.70 4.47 -18.03
C GLU A 196 -8.38 3.84 -17.56
N MET A 197 -8.42 2.99 -16.52
CA MET A 197 -7.21 2.48 -15.86
C MET A 197 -6.44 1.48 -16.74
N PRO A 198 -5.13 1.71 -16.98
CA PRO A 198 -4.25 0.69 -17.57
C PRO A 198 -4.23 -0.58 -16.73
N THR A 199 -4.16 -1.74 -17.37
CA THR A 199 -4.29 -3.05 -16.72
C THR A 199 -3.16 -3.38 -15.74
N ASP A 200 -1.98 -2.78 -15.94
CA ASP A 200 -0.79 -2.93 -15.10
C ASP A 200 -0.50 -1.70 -14.23
N ALA A 201 -1.46 -0.77 -14.13
CA ALA A 201 -1.30 0.43 -13.31
C ALA A 201 -1.16 0.08 -11.81
N PRO A 202 -0.48 0.93 -11.00
CA PRO A 202 -0.35 0.71 -9.55
C PRO A 202 -1.69 0.58 -8.79
N THR A 203 -2.78 1.08 -9.37
CA THR A 203 -4.15 1.01 -8.86
C THR A 203 -4.92 -0.25 -9.27
N ALA A 204 -4.32 -1.19 -10.02
CA ALA A 204 -5.00 -2.38 -10.55
C ALA A 204 -5.77 -3.18 -9.48
N ALA A 205 -5.25 -3.24 -8.26
CA ALA A 205 -5.86 -3.97 -7.15
C ALA A 205 -6.86 -3.18 -6.31
N LEU A 206 -7.22 -1.95 -6.70
CA LEU A 206 -8.13 -1.11 -5.92
C LEU A 206 -9.52 -1.73 -5.78
N GLU A 207 -10.05 -2.28 -6.87
CA GLU A 207 -11.34 -2.96 -6.86
C GLU A 207 -11.31 -4.20 -5.97
N LEU A 208 -10.28 -5.04 -6.12
CA LEU A 208 -10.14 -6.24 -5.29
C LEU A 208 -9.95 -5.88 -3.81
N THR A 209 -9.29 -4.75 -3.53
CA THR A 209 -9.16 -4.21 -2.17
C THR A 209 -10.52 -3.84 -1.60
N ALA A 210 -11.37 -3.16 -2.38
CA ALA A 210 -12.72 -2.81 -1.96
C ALA A 210 -13.59 -4.05 -1.72
N ILE A 211 -13.50 -5.07 -2.58
CA ILE A 211 -14.21 -6.35 -2.42
C ILE A 211 -13.80 -7.05 -1.12
N VAL A 212 -12.50 -7.14 -0.85
CA VAL A 212 -11.97 -7.80 0.36
C VAL A 212 -12.36 -7.03 1.62
N ARG A 213 -12.30 -5.69 1.61
CA ARG A 213 -12.79 -4.86 2.73
C ARG A 213 -14.29 -5.01 2.95
N ASN A 214 -15.08 -5.06 1.87
CA ASN A 214 -16.52 -5.29 1.97
C ASN A 214 -16.85 -6.66 2.60
N HIS A 215 -16.12 -7.71 2.19
CA HIS A 215 -16.20 -9.02 2.81
C HIS A 215 -15.83 -8.97 4.30
N GLN A 216 -14.73 -8.30 4.65
CA GLN A 216 -14.29 -8.12 6.03
C GLN A 216 -15.38 -7.46 6.88
N ARG A 217 -15.98 -6.37 6.39
CA ARG A 217 -17.08 -5.69 7.06
C ARG A 217 -18.28 -6.61 7.28
N ALA A 218 -18.68 -7.37 6.26
CA ALA A 218 -19.80 -8.30 6.36
C ALA A 218 -19.55 -9.39 7.41
N VAL A 219 -18.32 -9.90 7.51
CA VAL A 219 -17.91 -10.86 8.55
C VAL A 219 -17.90 -10.22 9.94
N ALA A 220 -17.33 -9.02 10.08
CA ALA A 220 -17.18 -8.35 11.37
C ALA A 220 -18.50 -7.95 12.03
N VAL A 221 -19.52 -7.57 11.24
CA VAL A 221 -20.87 -7.25 11.75
C VAL A 221 -21.56 -8.47 12.36
N GLY A 222 -21.20 -9.68 11.93
CA GLY A 222 -21.81 -10.92 12.42
C GLY A 222 -23.26 -11.14 11.93
N GLY A 223 -23.93 -12.13 12.52
CA GLY A 223 -25.35 -12.42 12.25
C GLY A 223 -25.64 -12.75 10.78
N LEU A 224 -26.78 -12.25 10.27
CA LEU A 224 -27.24 -12.51 8.89
C LEU A 224 -26.26 -11.99 7.82
N MET A 225 -25.55 -10.88 8.11
CA MET A 225 -24.55 -10.32 7.19
C MET A 225 -23.33 -11.24 7.05
N ALA A 226 -22.91 -11.91 8.12
CA ALA A 226 -21.83 -12.89 8.06
C ALA A 226 -22.22 -14.13 7.24
N LEU A 227 -23.50 -14.56 7.29
CA LEU A 227 -24.01 -15.65 6.44
C LEU A 227 -23.99 -15.27 4.95
N GLY A 228 -24.27 -14.00 4.64
CA GLY A 228 -24.21 -13.45 3.29
C GLY A 228 -22.81 -13.08 2.81
N ALA A 229 -21.79 -13.04 3.68
CA ALA A 229 -20.43 -12.62 3.30
C ALA A 229 -19.84 -13.51 2.19
N ALA A 230 -20.14 -14.81 2.22
CA ALA A 230 -19.71 -15.74 1.18
C ALA A 230 -20.36 -15.46 -0.19
N GLU A 231 -21.54 -14.83 -0.23
CA GLU A 231 -22.25 -14.48 -1.46
C GLU A 231 -21.52 -13.39 -2.26
N ILE A 232 -20.73 -12.53 -1.59
CA ILE A 232 -19.92 -11.50 -2.25
C ILE A 232 -19.04 -12.12 -3.34
N TRP A 233 -18.44 -13.28 -3.05
CA TRP A 233 -17.54 -13.98 -3.96
C TRP A 233 -18.25 -14.65 -5.16
N ARG A 234 -19.57 -14.83 -5.09
CA ARG A 234 -20.38 -15.45 -6.15
C ARG A 234 -20.96 -14.43 -7.13
N ARG A 235 -20.91 -13.13 -6.80
CA ARG A 235 -21.39 -12.08 -7.70
C ARG A 235 -20.63 -12.09 -9.03
N ALA A 236 -21.35 -11.97 -10.13
CA ALA A 236 -20.78 -12.08 -11.47
C ALA A 236 -19.68 -11.03 -11.76
N ASP A 237 -19.78 -9.83 -11.19
CA ASP A 237 -18.75 -8.80 -11.31
C ASP A 237 -17.47 -9.18 -10.56
N VAL A 238 -17.59 -9.67 -9.32
CA VAL A 238 -16.45 -10.14 -8.52
C VAL A 238 -15.75 -11.33 -9.17
N VAL A 239 -16.51 -12.28 -9.72
CA VAL A 239 -15.94 -13.43 -10.44
C VAL A 239 -15.11 -12.97 -11.64
N ARG A 240 -15.62 -12.04 -12.46
CA ARG A 240 -14.86 -11.49 -13.60
C ARG A 240 -13.57 -10.80 -13.16
N THR A 241 -13.63 -10.00 -12.10
CA THR A 241 -12.45 -9.32 -11.55
C THR A 241 -11.40 -10.31 -11.07
N LEU A 242 -11.82 -11.41 -10.42
CA LEU A 242 -10.92 -12.48 -10.01
C LEU A 242 -10.34 -13.26 -11.20
N ASP A 243 -11.14 -13.55 -12.22
CA ASP A 243 -10.68 -14.26 -13.42
C ASP A 243 -9.59 -13.47 -14.16
N GLN A 244 -9.82 -12.18 -14.39
CA GLN A 244 -8.84 -11.32 -15.05
C GLN A 244 -7.54 -11.22 -14.24
N ALA A 245 -7.64 -10.99 -12.94
CA ALA A 245 -6.46 -10.88 -12.07
C ALA A 245 -5.70 -12.21 -11.96
N ALA A 246 -6.40 -13.35 -11.85
CA ALA A 246 -5.80 -14.67 -11.79
C ALA A 246 -5.07 -15.06 -13.08
N GLN A 247 -5.56 -14.60 -14.23
CA GLN A 247 -4.94 -14.82 -15.53
C GLN A 247 -3.64 -14.03 -15.69
N ASP A 248 -3.67 -12.73 -15.39
CA ASP A 248 -2.57 -11.84 -15.79
C ASP A 248 -1.54 -11.60 -14.68
N TRP A 249 -1.98 -11.32 -13.45
CA TRP A 249 -1.10 -10.79 -12.40
C TRP A 249 0.04 -11.72 -12.00
N PRO A 250 -0.15 -13.06 -11.92
CA PRO A 250 0.95 -13.98 -11.61
C PRO A 250 1.99 -14.10 -12.72
N THR A 251 1.72 -13.57 -13.92
CA THR A 251 2.64 -13.61 -15.06
C THR A 251 3.88 -12.74 -14.77
N PRO A 252 5.10 -13.30 -14.84
CA PRO A 252 6.32 -12.54 -14.56
C PRO A 252 6.43 -11.28 -15.41
N GLY A 253 6.60 -10.13 -14.76
CA GLY A 253 6.77 -8.83 -15.42
C GLY A 253 5.47 -8.18 -15.89
N PHE A 254 4.29 -8.73 -15.59
CA PHE A 254 3.01 -8.05 -15.82
C PHE A 254 2.85 -6.86 -14.85
N LEU A 255 2.74 -7.13 -13.54
CA LEU A 255 2.78 -6.07 -12.53
C LEU A 255 4.22 -5.59 -12.31
N LYS A 256 4.44 -4.28 -12.44
CA LYS A 256 5.79 -3.67 -12.34
C LYS A 256 5.88 -2.61 -11.24
N HIS A 257 4.76 -2.25 -10.65
CA HIS A 257 4.66 -1.27 -9.57
C HIS A 257 5.21 -1.85 -8.26
N ALA A 258 5.58 -0.99 -7.31
CA ALA A 258 6.27 -1.36 -6.09
C ALA A 258 5.46 -2.30 -5.20
N ALA A 259 4.13 -2.15 -5.19
CA ALA A 259 3.23 -2.98 -4.39
C ALA A 259 2.76 -4.28 -5.07
N ALA A 260 3.38 -4.71 -6.18
CA ALA A 260 2.95 -5.90 -6.94
C ALA A 260 2.85 -7.18 -6.07
N LEU A 261 3.81 -7.39 -5.16
CA LEU A 261 3.76 -8.53 -4.23
C LEU A 261 2.60 -8.45 -3.24
N ALA A 262 2.19 -7.25 -2.82
CA ALA A 262 1.02 -7.07 -1.96
C ALA A 262 -0.27 -7.40 -2.72
N ASP A 263 -0.35 -7.04 -4.00
CA ASP A 263 -1.50 -7.34 -4.86
C ASP A 263 -1.62 -8.84 -5.15
N LEU A 264 -0.49 -9.55 -5.31
CA LEU A 264 -0.47 -11.01 -5.41
C LEU A 264 -0.91 -11.70 -4.10
N ASN A 265 -0.55 -11.14 -2.94
CA ASN A 265 -1.05 -11.62 -1.65
C ASN A 265 -2.56 -11.40 -1.51
N LEU A 266 -3.05 -10.25 -1.95
CA LEU A 266 -4.48 -9.93 -1.99
C LEU A 266 -5.26 -10.88 -2.90
N LEU A 267 -4.75 -11.12 -4.10
CA LEU A 267 -5.32 -12.04 -5.07
C LEU A 267 -5.37 -13.46 -4.52
N ALA A 268 -4.27 -13.96 -3.96
CA ALA A 268 -4.22 -15.27 -3.33
C ALA A 268 -5.28 -15.44 -2.23
N TYR A 269 -5.40 -14.44 -1.35
CA TYR A 269 -6.40 -14.44 -0.30
C TYR A 269 -7.83 -14.48 -0.86
N ALA A 270 -8.14 -13.62 -1.83
CA ALA A 270 -9.46 -13.56 -2.46
C ALA A 270 -9.83 -14.85 -3.21
N LEU A 271 -8.86 -15.49 -3.87
CA LEU A 271 -9.05 -16.79 -4.53
C LEU A 271 -9.32 -17.91 -3.50
N LEU A 272 -8.68 -17.88 -2.33
CA LEU A 272 -8.99 -18.81 -1.25
C LEU A 272 -10.40 -18.61 -0.70
N LYS A 273 -10.83 -17.36 -0.48
CA LYS A 273 -12.18 -17.05 0.00
C LYS A 273 -13.28 -17.34 -1.01
N SER A 274 -12.97 -17.28 -2.31
CA SER A 274 -13.86 -17.71 -3.39
C SER A 274 -13.77 -19.21 -3.72
N THR A 275 -13.12 -20.02 -2.88
CA THR A 275 -13.00 -21.48 -3.03
C THR A 275 -12.27 -21.94 -4.31
N ARG A 276 -11.26 -21.17 -4.75
CA ARG A 276 -10.41 -21.44 -5.93
C ARG A 276 -8.96 -21.74 -5.54
N PRO A 277 -8.68 -22.87 -4.85
CA PRO A 277 -7.35 -23.15 -4.30
C PRO A 277 -6.27 -23.37 -5.36
N THR A 278 -6.62 -23.85 -6.56
CA THR A 278 -5.66 -24.05 -7.66
C THR A 278 -5.07 -22.72 -8.13
N ASP A 279 -5.94 -21.75 -8.44
CA ASP A 279 -5.56 -20.40 -8.87
C ASP A 279 -4.83 -19.65 -7.75
N ALA A 280 -5.32 -19.78 -6.52
CA ALA A 280 -4.64 -19.22 -5.35
C ALA A 280 -3.20 -19.74 -5.23
N GLY A 281 -2.97 -21.01 -5.53
CA GLY A 281 -1.63 -21.60 -5.55
C GLY A 281 -0.70 -20.97 -6.59
N VAL A 282 -1.23 -20.55 -7.75
CA VAL A 282 -0.45 -19.83 -8.78
C VAL A 282 -0.02 -18.46 -8.26
N ALA A 283 -0.96 -17.68 -7.72
CA ALA A 283 -0.67 -16.36 -7.13
C ALA A 283 0.31 -16.48 -5.94
N LEU A 284 0.11 -17.44 -5.03
CA LEU A 284 1.01 -17.69 -3.90
C LEU A 284 2.43 -18.00 -4.37
N ARG A 285 2.62 -18.85 -5.39
CA ARG A 285 3.96 -19.14 -5.92
C ARG A 285 4.62 -17.90 -6.53
N ALA A 286 3.85 -17.06 -7.21
CA ALA A 286 4.35 -15.81 -7.78
C ALA A 286 4.89 -14.84 -6.72
N THR A 287 4.41 -14.90 -5.47
CA THR A 287 4.96 -14.09 -4.37
C THR A 287 6.39 -14.47 -3.95
N GLY A 288 6.91 -15.64 -4.38
CA GLY A 288 8.26 -16.08 -4.03
C GLY A 288 8.50 -16.40 -2.54
N GLY A 289 7.44 -16.50 -1.73
CA GLY A 289 7.51 -16.71 -0.28
C GLY A 289 7.45 -15.41 0.53
N VAL A 290 7.16 -14.27 -0.09
CA VAL A 290 6.96 -12.99 0.60
C VAL A 290 5.47 -12.78 0.87
N GLY A 291 5.10 -12.86 2.14
CA GLY A 291 3.77 -12.53 2.64
C GLY A 291 3.67 -11.07 3.07
N THR A 292 2.44 -10.56 3.16
CA THR A 292 2.11 -9.24 3.73
C THR A 292 1.28 -9.40 5.01
N PRO A 293 1.24 -8.40 5.92
CA PRO A 293 0.35 -8.47 7.08
C PRO A 293 -1.13 -8.55 6.66
N TRP A 294 -1.63 -7.54 5.94
CA TRP A 294 -2.94 -7.58 5.32
C TRP A 294 -2.84 -8.22 3.92
N PRO A 295 -3.77 -9.09 3.50
CA PRO A 295 -5.04 -9.44 4.15
C PRO A 295 -4.98 -10.58 5.18
N TRP A 296 -3.85 -11.26 5.34
CA TRP A 296 -3.74 -12.49 6.15
C TRP A 296 -4.05 -12.29 7.63
N SER A 297 -3.81 -11.09 8.17
CA SER A 297 -4.12 -10.70 9.55
C SER A 297 -5.61 -10.75 9.87
N MET A 298 -6.49 -10.79 8.86
CA MET A 298 -7.93 -10.89 9.08
C MET A 298 -8.37 -12.26 9.62
N ASP A 299 -7.56 -13.30 9.40
CA ASP A 299 -7.90 -14.67 9.80
C ASP A 299 -7.03 -15.19 10.97
N GLY A 300 -6.11 -14.39 11.51
CA GLY A 300 -5.18 -14.80 12.57
C GLY A 300 -3.79 -14.18 12.40
N ASP A 301 -2.75 -14.83 12.94
CA ASP A 301 -1.37 -14.37 12.70
C ASP A 301 -1.05 -14.40 11.19
N PRO A 302 -0.62 -13.27 10.60
CA PRO A 302 -0.45 -13.17 9.16
C PRO A 302 0.64 -14.10 8.61
N LEU A 303 1.74 -14.30 9.35
CA LEU A 303 2.83 -15.15 8.89
C LEU A 303 2.41 -16.62 8.96
N GLU A 304 1.76 -17.06 10.03
CA GLU A 304 1.24 -18.41 10.17
C GLU A 304 0.22 -18.73 9.07
N ARG A 305 -0.76 -17.82 8.86
CA ARG A 305 -1.80 -17.98 7.83
C ARG A 305 -1.22 -18.06 6.43
N TYR A 306 -0.36 -17.11 6.06
CA TYR A 306 0.31 -17.13 4.76
C TYR A 306 1.16 -18.41 4.59
N SER A 307 1.96 -18.77 5.61
CA SER A 307 2.83 -19.96 5.57
C SER A 307 2.05 -21.26 5.38
N HIS A 308 0.88 -21.37 6.03
CA HIS A 308 0.00 -22.54 5.87
C HIS A 308 -0.40 -22.75 4.41
N PHE A 309 -0.93 -21.71 3.76
CA PHE A 309 -1.37 -21.83 2.37
C PHE A 309 -0.19 -21.92 1.40
N TYR A 310 0.84 -21.10 1.58
CA TYR A 310 2.03 -21.15 0.73
C TYR A 310 2.68 -22.55 0.76
N GLY A 311 2.81 -23.16 1.94
CA GLY A 311 3.37 -24.51 2.09
C GLY A 311 2.59 -25.58 1.34
N ARG A 312 1.25 -25.53 1.37
CA ARG A 312 0.37 -26.48 0.66
C ARG A 312 0.49 -26.38 -0.86
N HIS A 313 0.78 -25.19 -1.39
CA HIS A 313 0.85 -24.93 -2.83
C HIS A 313 2.27 -24.80 -3.38
N ARG A 314 3.30 -24.97 -2.55
CA ARG A 314 4.72 -24.90 -2.93
C ARG A 314 5.14 -26.03 -3.86
N THR A 315 4.51 -27.19 -3.71
CA THR A 315 4.85 -28.43 -4.43
C THR A 315 3.63 -28.94 -5.17
N VAL A 316 3.42 -28.45 -6.39
CA VAL A 316 2.62 -29.18 -7.37
C VAL A 316 3.64 -29.85 -8.29
N LYS A 317 3.66 -31.18 -8.28
CA LYS A 317 4.39 -32.02 -9.24
C LYS A 317 3.83 -31.81 -10.64
#